data_AF-A0A7C3UVJ8-F1
#
_entry.id   AF-A0A7C3UVJ8-F1
#
_cell.length_a   1.000
_cell.length_b   1.000
_cell.length_c   1.000
_cell.angle_alpha   90.00
_cell.angle_beta   90.00
_cell.angle_gamma   90.00
#
_symmetry.space_group_name_H-M   'P 1'
#
loop_
_entity.id
_entity.type
_entity.pdbx_description
1 polymer ?
#
loop_
_entity_poly.entity_id
_entity_poly.type
_entity_poly.pdbx_seq_one_letter_code
_entity_poly.pdbx_strand_id
1 'polypeptide(L)'
;MTVISIDVGYSATKAVTMSARTMIPSVVAPYREVPLADLTGDAIGHTVTIRRPVGDRSRHFVGDLAVREGQGATFTLDREKHLHPNHDILVLTAARLLETGPGATLIVDLPVAYYRRQKDALVSRLEELRALVAANGGPEARISFAQVMVYPQGVGALLVAPELPASGLV
;
A
#
# COMPACT_ATOMS: atom_id res chain seq x y z
N MET A 1 3.96 -20.00 -2.71
CA MET A 1 4.50 -18.70 -2.27
C MET A 1 3.68 -17.63 -2.98
N THR A 2 3.02 -16.73 -2.24
CA THR A 2 2.12 -15.73 -2.84
C THR A 2 2.94 -14.56 -3.39
N VAL A 3 2.63 -14.11 -4.59
CA VAL A 3 3.22 -12.92 -5.20
C VAL A 3 2.18 -11.81 -5.24
N ILE A 4 2.55 -10.63 -4.76
CA ILE A 4 1.71 -9.43 -4.82
C ILE A 4 2.53 -8.28 -5.39
N SER A 5 1.92 -7.50 -6.28
CA SER A 5 2.47 -6.23 -6.76
C SER A 5 1.69 -5.07 -6.16
N ILE A 6 2.38 -4.07 -5.61
CA ILE A 6 1.79 -2.88 -5.00
C ILE A 6 2.51 -1.61 -5.51
N ASP A 7 1.78 -0.70 -6.14
CA ASP A 7 2.24 0.65 -6.50
C ASP A 7 1.55 1.66 -5.57
N VAL A 8 2.34 2.31 -4.70
CA VAL A 8 1.86 3.41 -3.87
C VAL A 8 2.01 4.71 -4.66
N GLY A 9 0.95 5.07 -5.38
CA GLY A 9 0.85 6.32 -6.13
C GLY A 9 0.47 7.52 -5.26
N TYR A 10 0.62 8.72 -5.82
CA TYR A 10 0.21 9.98 -5.16
C TYR A 10 -1.30 10.06 -4.92
N SER A 11 -2.10 9.67 -5.92
CA SER A 11 -3.56 9.71 -5.86
C SER A 11 -4.16 8.39 -5.39
N ALA A 12 -3.58 7.26 -5.79
CA ALA A 12 -4.10 5.94 -5.48
C ALA A 12 -2.99 4.91 -5.29
N THR A 13 -3.21 4.02 -4.33
CA THR A 13 -2.47 2.80 -4.12
C THR A 13 -3.16 1.68 -4.87
N LYS A 14 -2.42 1.01 -5.75
CA LYS A 14 -2.93 -0.09 -6.58
C LYS A 14 -2.22 -1.36 -6.18
N ALA A 15 -2.96 -2.44 -6.06
CA ALA A 15 -2.37 -3.75 -5.82
C ALA A 15 -3.04 -4.84 -6.64
N VAL A 16 -2.25 -5.86 -6.97
CA VAL A 16 -2.69 -7.01 -7.76
C VAL A 16 -1.98 -8.28 -7.32
N THR A 17 -2.73 -9.36 -7.27
CA THR A 17 -2.25 -10.75 -7.20
C THR A 17 -2.70 -11.47 -8.47
N MET A 18 -2.41 -12.77 -8.59
CA MET A 18 -2.89 -13.56 -9.74
C MET A 18 -4.41 -13.71 -9.80
N SER A 19 -5.11 -13.54 -8.67
CA SER A 19 -6.55 -13.79 -8.56
C SER A 19 -7.38 -12.54 -8.26
N ALA A 20 -6.77 -11.46 -7.78
CA ALA A 20 -7.50 -10.29 -7.30
C ALA A 20 -6.73 -8.98 -7.52
N ARG A 21 -7.46 -7.87 -7.52
CA ARG A 21 -6.90 -6.52 -7.60
C ARG A 21 -7.68 -5.56 -6.70
N THR A 22 -7.01 -4.51 -6.25
CA THR A 22 -7.65 -3.40 -5.52
C THR A 22 -7.01 -2.07 -5.90
N MET A 23 -7.79 -1.00 -5.75
CA MET A 23 -7.35 0.38 -5.92
C MET A 23 -7.97 1.20 -4.79
N ILE A 24 -7.12 1.93 -4.06
CA ILE A 24 -7.50 2.69 -2.88
C ILE A 24 -6.96 4.11 -3.06
N PRO A 25 -7.71 5.18 -2.79
CA PRO A 25 -7.11 6.51 -2.68
C PRO A 25 -5.93 6.51 -1.70
N SER A 26 -4.80 7.12 -2.05
CA SER A 26 -3.57 7.14 -1.21
C SER A 26 -3.65 8.18 -0.09
N VAL A 27 -4.71 8.05 0.72
CA VAL A 27 -5.07 8.97 1.80
C VAL A 27 -5.23 8.16 3.07
N VAL A 28 -4.60 8.62 4.15
CA VAL A 28 -4.69 8.02 5.47
C VAL A 28 -5.04 9.12 6.47
N ALA A 29 -5.94 8.81 7.41
CA ALA A 29 -6.28 9.68 8.52
C ALA A 29 -6.31 8.88 9.83
N PRO A 30 -5.99 9.49 10.97
CA PRO A 30 -6.18 8.85 12.28
C PRO A 30 -7.64 8.42 12.47
N TYR A 31 -7.84 7.25 13.07
CA TYR A 31 -9.17 6.81 13.43
C TYR A 31 -9.75 7.68 14.55
N ARG A 32 -11.03 8.02 14.44
CA ARG A 32 -11.88 8.51 15.54
C ARG A 32 -13.15 7.67 15.60
N GLU A 33 -13.82 7.66 16.74
CA GLU A 33 -15.15 7.07 16.80
C GLU A 33 -16.12 7.89 15.93
N VAL A 34 -16.88 7.19 15.11
CA VAL A 34 -17.93 7.75 14.24
C VAL A 34 -19.23 7.04 14.62
N PRO A 35 -20.35 7.76 14.77
CA PRO A 35 -21.64 7.16 15.09
C PRO A 35 -21.96 5.99 14.14
N LEU A 36 -22.48 4.89 14.68
CA LEU A 36 -22.71 3.64 13.93
C LEU A 36 -23.59 3.83 12.69
N ALA A 37 -24.50 4.82 12.70
CA ALA A 37 -25.36 5.19 11.58
C ALA A 37 -24.57 5.67 10.35
N ASP A 38 -23.39 6.25 10.54
CA ASP A 38 -22.51 6.74 9.47
C ASP A 38 -21.65 5.60 8.87
N LEU A 39 -21.61 4.44 9.53
CA LEU A 39 -20.83 3.26 9.14
C LEU A 39 -21.68 2.13 8.55
N THR A 40 -23.01 2.16 8.75
CA THR A 40 -23.93 1.16 8.22
C THR A 40 -24.37 1.49 6.80
N GLY A 41 -23.87 0.72 5.82
CA GLY A 41 -24.53 0.51 4.53
C GLY A 41 -23.67 0.74 3.30
N ASP A 42 -22.92 1.84 3.25
CA ASP A 42 -22.27 2.33 2.01
C ASP A 42 -21.00 3.16 2.28
N ALA A 43 -20.34 2.97 3.42
CA ALA A 43 -19.12 3.70 3.75
C ALA A 43 -18.01 3.35 2.75
N ILE A 44 -17.84 4.18 1.73
CA ILE A 44 -16.78 4.05 0.72
C ILE A 44 -15.45 4.24 1.46
N GLY A 45 -14.56 3.24 1.41
CA GLY A 45 -13.22 3.24 2.00
C GLY A 45 -12.99 2.16 3.06
N HIS A 46 -11.95 2.32 3.89
CA HIS A 46 -11.50 1.28 4.82
C HIS A 46 -11.19 1.79 6.23
N THR A 47 -11.58 1.01 7.24
CA THR A 47 -11.02 1.13 8.60
C THR A 47 -9.99 0.03 8.80
N VAL A 48 -8.77 0.40 9.19
CA VAL A 48 -7.64 -0.53 9.30
C VAL A 48 -7.04 -0.47 10.70
N THR A 49 -6.86 -1.62 11.32
CA THR A 49 -6.14 -1.78 12.58
C THR A 49 -4.81 -2.46 12.30
N ILE A 50 -3.72 -1.86 12.75
CA ILE A 50 -2.35 -2.36 12.58
C ILE A 50 -1.71 -2.55 13.95
N ARG A 51 -1.28 -3.79 14.21
CA ARG A 51 -0.51 -4.17 15.41
C ARG A 51 0.86 -4.67 14.99
N ARG A 52 1.88 -3.85 15.22
CA ARG A 52 3.29 -4.20 14.97
C ARG A 52 3.83 -5.07 16.14
N PRO A 53 4.91 -5.85 15.93
CA PRO A 53 5.52 -6.63 17.01
C PRO A 53 6.04 -5.77 18.17
N VAL A 54 6.46 -4.55 17.87
CA VAL A 54 6.94 -3.56 18.84
C VAL A 54 6.12 -2.28 18.64
N GLY A 55 5.59 -1.72 19.72
CA GLY A 55 4.75 -0.51 19.72
C GLY A 55 3.26 -0.79 19.86
N ASP A 56 2.47 0.30 19.88
CA ASP A 56 1.04 0.24 20.14
C ASP A 56 0.20 -0.15 18.92
N ARG A 57 -0.98 -0.70 19.22
CA ARG A 57 -2.03 -0.93 18.23
C ARG A 57 -2.54 0.41 17.72
N SER A 58 -2.46 0.63 16.41
CA SER A 58 -2.96 1.84 15.77
C SER A 58 -4.19 1.54 14.90
N ARG A 59 -5.10 2.52 14.80
CA ARG A 59 -6.29 2.46 13.93
C ARG A 59 -6.30 3.66 13.00
N HIS A 60 -6.67 3.42 11.75
CA HIS A 60 -6.65 4.41 10.68
C HIS A 60 -7.90 4.32 9.82
N PHE A 61 -8.36 5.46 9.30
CA PHE A 61 -9.15 5.49 8.08
C PHE A 61 -8.20 5.49 6.88
N VAL A 62 -8.55 4.74 5.83
CA VAL A 62 -7.77 4.62 4.61
C VAL A 62 -8.69 4.73 3.40
N GLY A 63 -8.22 5.42 2.35
CA GLY A 63 -8.98 5.59 1.11
C GLY A 63 -10.10 6.61 1.23
N ASP A 64 -11.22 6.35 0.57
CA ASP A 64 -12.37 7.26 0.55
C ASP A 64 -12.91 7.62 1.95
N LEU A 65 -12.78 6.70 2.91
CA LEU A 65 -13.20 6.95 4.29
C LEU A 65 -12.27 7.97 4.97
N ALA A 66 -10.98 7.94 4.65
CA ALA A 66 -10.05 8.96 5.12
C ALA A 66 -10.33 10.33 4.50
N VAL A 67 -10.76 10.36 3.23
CA VAL A 67 -11.14 11.61 2.53
C VAL A 67 -12.40 12.22 3.14
N ARG A 68 -13.40 11.40 3.48
CA ARG A 68 -14.69 11.87 4.02
C ARG A 68 -14.61 12.25 5.49
N GLU A 69 -14.00 11.38 6.31
CA GLU A 69 -14.09 11.46 7.77
C GLU A 69 -12.82 12.00 8.45
N GLY A 70 -11.71 12.08 7.70
CA GLY A 70 -10.40 12.42 8.22
C GLY A 70 -10.22 13.91 8.49
N GLN A 71 -10.40 14.33 9.74
CA GLN A 71 -9.71 15.54 10.21
C GLN A 71 -8.19 15.24 10.25
N GLY A 72 -7.39 16.05 9.55
CA GLY A 72 -5.95 15.79 9.42
C GLY A 72 -5.59 14.68 8.42
N ALA A 73 -6.44 14.43 7.41
CA ALA A 73 -6.13 13.55 6.30
C ALA A 73 -4.79 13.97 5.66
N THR A 74 -3.85 13.03 5.60
CA THR A 74 -2.55 13.24 4.98
C THR A 74 -2.50 12.49 3.65
N PHE A 75 -2.28 13.24 2.59
CA PHE A 75 -2.08 12.72 1.25
C PHE A 75 -0.62 12.34 1.10
N THR A 76 -0.34 11.30 0.30
CA THR A 76 1.05 10.91 -0.01
C THR A 76 1.64 11.87 -1.06
N LEU A 77 1.66 13.19 -0.79
CA LEU A 77 2.17 14.24 -1.70
C LEU A 77 3.67 14.46 -1.58
N ASP A 78 4.32 13.85 -0.58
CA ASP A 78 5.75 13.98 -0.37
C ASP A 78 6.55 13.37 -1.52
N ARG A 79 7.56 14.13 -1.97
CA ARG A 79 8.45 13.79 -3.07
C ARG A 79 9.21 12.47 -2.83
N GLU A 80 9.37 12.08 -1.57
CA GLU A 80 10.01 10.84 -1.12
C GLU A 80 8.98 9.87 -0.52
N LYS A 81 8.15 9.27 -1.40
CA LYS A 81 6.99 8.42 -1.08
C LYS A 81 7.25 7.39 0.03
N HIS A 82 8.39 6.71 -0.02
CA HIS A 82 8.73 5.62 0.90
C HIS A 82 9.09 6.10 2.31
N LEU A 83 9.37 7.39 2.52
CA LEU A 83 9.68 7.92 3.85
C LEU A 83 8.44 8.39 4.60
N HIS A 84 7.34 8.67 3.89
CA HIS A 84 6.09 9.09 4.54
C HIS A 84 5.58 7.95 5.45
N PRO A 85 5.15 8.24 6.70
CA PRO A 85 4.61 7.22 7.61
C PRO A 85 3.38 6.46 7.08
N ASN A 86 2.72 6.97 6.04
CA ASN A 86 1.52 6.39 5.45
C ASN A 86 1.85 5.29 4.44
N HIS A 87 3.07 5.25 3.91
CA HIS A 87 3.48 4.25 2.93
C HIS A 87 3.25 2.82 3.44
N ASP A 88 3.73 2.52 4.64
CA ASP A 88 3.57 1.19 5.23
C ASP A 88 2.11 0.87 5.54
N ILE A 89 1.32 1.88 5.93
CA ILE A 89 -0.12 1.71 6.17
C ILE A 89 -0.82 1.32 4.88
N LEU A 90 -0.52 1.98 3.76
CA LEU A 90 -1.10 1.69 2.45
C LEU A 90 -0.67 0.31 1.93
N VAL A 91 0.61 -0.04 2.06
CA VAL A 91 1.13 -1.39 1.71
C VAL A 91 0.44 -2.48 2.51
N LEU A 92 0.39 -2.34 3.83
CA LEU A 92 -0.27 -3.32 4.72
C LEU A 92 -1.78 -3.41 4.45
N THR A 93 -2.43 -2.29 4.18
CA THR A 93 -3.86 -2.25 3.85
C THR A 93 -4.13 -2.99 2.55
N ALA A 94 -3.40 -2.67 1.48
CA ALA A 94 -3.59 -3.32 0.18
C ALA A 94 -3.30 -4.82 0.24
N ALA A 95 -2.22 -5.22 0.93
CA ALA A 95 -1.91 -6.63 1.19
C ALA A 95 -3.03 -7.33 1.98
N ARG A 96 -3.61 -6.67 2.98
CA ARG A 96 -4.72 -7.24 3.77
C ARG A 96 -5.99 -7.43 2.95
N LEU A 97 -6.34 -6.45 2.12
CA LEU A 97 -7.54 -6.49 1.27
C LEU A 97 -7.44 -7.55 0.18
N LEU A 98 -6.23 -7.87 -0.27
CA LEU A 98 -5.96 -8.99 -1.19
C LEU A 98 -5.59 -10.28 -0.47
N GLU A 99 -5.86 -10.36 0.84
CA GLU A 99 -5.67 -11.55 1.69
C GLU A 99 -4.27 -12.17 1.58
N THR A 100 -3.26 -11.32 1.44
CA THR A 100 -1.87 -11.75 1.35
C THR A 100 -1.38 -12.23 2.72
N GLY A 101 -1.02 -13.52 2.78
CA GLY A 101 -0.48 -14.15 3.98
C GLY A 101 0.99 -13.82 4.25
N PRO A 102 1.56 -14.35 5.34
CA PRO A 102 2.94 -14.10 5.73
C PRO A 102 3.95 -14.76 4.76
N GLY A 103 5.06 -14.08 4.51
CA GLY A 103 6.16 -14.60 3.70
C GLY A 103 5.93 -14.48 2.20
N ALA A 104 5.06 -13.56 1.77
CA ALA A 104 4.83 -13.28 0.36
C ALA A 104 6.06 -12.64 -0.30
N THR A 105 6.17 -12.78 -1.62
CA THR A 105 7.06 -11.96 -2.44
C THR A 105 6.31 -10.68 -2.80
N LEU A 106 6.86 -9.54 -2.40
CA LEU A 106 6.32 -8.22 -2.69
C LEU A 106 7.08 -7.59 -3.85
N ILE A 107 6.35 -7.17 -4.88
CA ILE A 107 6.86 -6.36 -5.98
C ILE A 107 6.35 -4.94 -5.78
N VAL A 108 7.25 -3.97 -5.78
CA VAL A 108 6.91 -2.54 -5.72
C VAL A 108 7.67 -1.78 -6.78
N ASP A 109 7.28 -0.52 -6.98
CA ASP A 109 7.96 0.36 -7.90
C ASP A 109 8.44 1.66 -7.24
N LEU A 110 9.40 2.30 -7.90
CA LEU A 110 9.89 3.62 -7.55
C LEU A 110 9.94 4.50 -8.79
N PRO A 111 9.65 5.81 -8.68
CA PRO A 111 9.89 6.72 -9.80
C PRO A 111 11.33 6.60 -10.29
N VAL A 112 11.52 6.57 -11.62
CA VAL A 112 12.83 6.32 -12.26
C VAL A 112 13.94 7.20 -11.70
N ALA A 113 13.63 8.48 -11.42
CA ALA A 113 14.57 9.45 -10.87
C ALA A 113 15.12 9.09 -9.47
N TYR A 114 14.37 8.31 -8.68
CA TYR A 114 14.74 7.94 -7.31
C TYR A 114 15.18 6.49 -7.17
N TYR A 115 14.85 5.63 -8.14
CA TYR A 115 15.11 4.19 -8.10
C TYR A 115 16.53 3.85 -7.66
N ARG A 116 17.56 4.42 -8.30
CA ARG A 116 18.97 4.11 -7.98
C ARG A 116 19.38 4.49 -6.55
N ARG A 117 18.75 5.51 -5.96
CA ARG A 117 19.12 6.04 -4.63
C ARG A 117 18.29 5.44 -3.50
N GLN A 118 17.05 5.03 -3.78
CA GLN A 118 16.08 4.64 -2.74
C GLN A 118 15.76 3.14 -2.74
N LYS A 119 16.17 2.38 -3.76
CA LYS A 119 15.87 0.95 -3.88
C LYS A 119 16.25 0.15 -2.64
N ASP A 120 17.51 0.21 -2.23
CA ASP A 120 18.01 -0.70 -1.19
C ASP A 120 17.38 -0.37 0.18
N ALA A 121 17.20 0.92 0.47
CA ALA A 121 16.50 1.36 1.67
C ALA A 121 15.02 0.90 1.69
N LEU A 122 14.35 0.94 0.53
CA LEU A 122 12.98 0.46 0.41
C LEU A 122 12.88 -1.07 0.57
N VAL A 123 13.82 -1.83 0.00
CA VAL A 123 13.90 -3.29 0.19
C VAL A 123 14.03 -3.61 1.67
N SER A 124 15.03 -3.07 2.35
CA SER A 124 15.27 -3.36 3.78
C SER A 124 14.05 -3.00 4.64
N ARG A 125 13.47 -1.82 4.43
CA ARG A 125 12.27 -1.38 5.18
C ARG A 125 11.08 -2.33 5.00
N LEU A 126 10.83 -2.78 3.76
CA LEU A 126 9.68 -3.63 3.46
C LEU A 126 9.90 -5.10 3.85
N GLU A 127 11.13 -5.60 3.83
CA GLU A 127 11.45 -6.95 4.34
C GLU A 127 11.34 -7.01 5.87
N GLU A 128 11.67 -5.92 6.56
CA GLU A 128 11.46 -5.79 8.01
C GLU A 128 9.99 -5.52 8.39
N LEU A 129 9.16 -5.09 7.44
CA LEU A 129 7.76 -4.72 7.68
C LEU A 129 6.92 -5.97 7.96
N ARG A 130 6.42 -6.05 9.20
CA ARG A 130 5.53 -7.11 9.66
C ARG A 130 4.50 -6.57 10.64
N ALA A 131 3.26 -7.01 10.50
CA ALA A 131 2.18 -6.63 11.39
C ALA A 131 1.04 -7.66 11.37
N LEU A 132 0.23 -7.64 12.43
CA LEU A 132 -1.13 -8.17 12.40
C LEU A 132 -2.05 -7.04 11.92
N VAL A 133 -2.85 -7.33 10.89
CA VAL A 133 -3.68 -6.34 10.22
C VAL A 133 -5.12 -6.83 10.13
N ALA A 134 -6.05 -6.03 10.65
CA ALA A 134 -7.49 -6.21 10.45
C ALA A 134 -8.03 -5.07 9.60
N ALA A 135 -8.89 -5.40 8.65
CA ALA A 135 -9.58 -4.42 7.80
C ALA A 135 -11.09 -4.58 7.97
N ASN A 136 -11.80 -3.46 8.05
CA ASN A 136 -13.27 -3.38 8.03
C ASN A 136 -13.95 -4.27 9.09
N GLY A 137 -13.39 -4.32 10.31
CA GLY A 137 -13.93 -5.14 11.40
C GLY A 137 -13.71 -6.65 11.24
N GLY A 138 -13.05 -7.09 10.17
CA GLY A 138 -12.69 -8.49 9.95
C GLY A 138 -11.56 -8.98 10.88
N PRO A 139 -11.24 -10.29 10.83
CA PRO A 139 -10.20 -10.87 11.67
C PRO A 139 -8.81 -10.31 11.33
N GLU A 140 -7.95 -10.25 12.35
CA GLU A 140 -6.53 -9.96 12.18
C GLU A 140 -5.84 -11.07 11.38
N ALA A 141 -5.02 -10.68 10.41
CA ALA A 141 -4.15 -11.58 9.67
C ALA A 141 -2.70 -11.08 9.72
N ARG A 142 -1.75 -12.02 9.77
CA ARG A 142 -0.32 -11.68 9.75
C ARG A 142 0.12 -11.36 8.33
N ILE A 143 0.74 -10.20 8.15
CA ILE A 143 1.33 -9.76 6.89
C ILE A 143 2.83 -9.57 7.13
N SER A 144 3.64 -10.16 6.24
CA SER A 144 5.08 -9.97 6.17
C SER A 144 5.58 -10.41 4.80
N PHE A 145 6.72 -9.88 4.37
CA PHE A 145 7.29 -10.17 3.06
C PHE A 145 8.63 -10.90 3.24
N ALA A 146 8.77 -12.07 2.58
CA ALA A 146 10.02 -12.84 2.64
C ALA A 146 11.06 -12.35 1.64
N GLN A 147 10.59 -11.66 0.59
CA GLN A 147 11.42 -11.11 -0.47
C GLN A 147 10.74 -9.85 -1.00
N VAL A 148 11.51 -8.78 -1.19
CA VAL A 148 11.03 -7.55 -1.83
C VAL A 148 11.79 -7.29 -3.11
N MET A 149 11.06 -7.09 -4.20
CA MET A 149 11.60 -6.74 -5.51
C MET A 149 11.13 -5.34 -5.89
N VAL A 150 12.08 -4.44 -6.13
CA VAL A 150 11.79 -3.06 -6.53
C VAL A 150 12.16 -2.87 -7.99
N TYR A 151 11.26 -2.29 -8.78
CA TYR A 151 11.49 -1.94 -10.17
C TYR A 151 11.33 -0.43 -10.40
N PRO A 152 11.94 0.15 -11.45
CA PRO A 152 11.58 1.49 -11.90
C PRO A 152 10.11 1.51 -12.37
N GLN A 153 9.38 2.56 -11.99
CA GLN A 153 8.00 2.79 -12.46
C GLN A 153 7.98 2.80 -13.99
N GLY A 154 7.02 2.06 -14.56
CA GLY A 154 6.86 1.91 -16.01
C GLY A 154 7.69 0.80 -16.67
N VAL A 155 8.66 0.18 -15.99
CA VAL A 155 9.49 -0.88 -16.62
C VAL A 155 8.66 -2.08 -17.08
N GLY A 156 7.64 -2.45 -16.31
CA GLY A 156 6.75 -3.56 -16.66
C GLY A 156 5.98 -3.29 -17.94
N ALA A 157 5.56 -2.04 -18.17
CA ALA A 157 4.88 -1.64 -19.40
C ALA A 157 5.80 -1.75 -20.62
N LEU A 158 7.09 -1.44 -20.47
CA LEU A 158 8.08 -1.60 -21.54
C LEU A 158 8.33 -3.06 -21.88
N LEU A 159 8.40 -3.96 -20.89
CA LEU A 159 8.67 -5.38 -21.11
C LEU A 159 7.54 -6.13 -21.82
N VAL A 160 6.30 -5.65 -21.68
CA VAL A 160 5.12 -6.25 -22.32
C VAL A 160 4.63 -5.47 -23.55
N ALA A 161 5.29 -4.35 -23.89
CA ALA A 161 4.96 -3.59 -25.08
C ALA A 161 5.33 -4.40 -26.33
N PRO A 162 4.37 -4.73 -27.20
CA PRO A 162 4.62 -5.62 -28.34
C PRO A 162 5.58 -5.00 -29.37
N GLU A 163 5.67 -3.67 -29.44
CA GLU A 163 6.55 -2.94 -30.33
C GLU A 163 7.08 -1.68 -29.63
N LEU A 164 8.29 -1.74 -29.09
CA LEU A 164 9.00 -0.54 -28.68
C LEU A 164 9.68 0.08 -29.91
N PRO A 165 9.58 1.41 -30.12
CA PRO A 165 10.27 2.06 -31.22
C PRO A 165 11.79 1.89 -31.06
N ALA A 166 12.49 1.62 -32.15
CA ALA A 166 13.94 1.39 -32.17
C ALA A 166 14.76 2.61 -31.71
N SER A 167 14.14 3.79 -31.63
CA SER A 167 14.70 5.03 -31.11
C SER A 167 13.61 5.93 -30.52
N GLY A 168 14.01 6.91 -29.70
CA GLY A 168 13.10 7.96 -29.20
C GLY A 168 12.40 7.69 -27.86
N LEU A 169 12.80 6.66 -27.12
CA LEU A 169 12.42 6.52 -25.71
C LEU A 169 13.24 7.51 -24.88
N VAL A 170 12.60 8.56 -24.39
CA VAL A 170 13.16 9.60 -23.51
C VAL A 170 12.69 9.37 -22.08
#